data_AF-X1NVA7-F1
#
_entry.id   AF-X1NVA7-F1
#
_cell.length_a   1.000
_cell.length_b   1.000
_cell.length_c   1.000
_cell.angle_alpha   90.00
_cell.angle_beta   90.00
_cell.angle_gamma   90.00
#
_symmetry.space_group_name_H-M   'P 1'
#
loop_
_entity.id
_entity.type
_entity.pdbx_description
1 polymer ?
#
loop_
_entity_poly.entity_id
_entity_poly.type
_entity_poly.pdbx_seq_one_letter_code
_entity_poly.pdbx_strand_id
1 'polypeptide(L)' 'ASASTELAHKGVLLATGSQLVKVEFYQVAGIVADTIYIPAETLYWYPHSIDSITISTVPMPNGKDSYVGVMTFN' A
#
# COMPACT_ATOMS: atom_id res chain seq x y z
N ALA A 1 37.57 -5.51 4.40
CA ALA A 1 36.45 -4.68 4.88
C ALA A 1 35.18 -5.52 4.77
N SER A 2 34.49 -5.76 5.88
CA SER A 2 33.18 -6.43 5.86
C SER A 2 32.17 -5.41 5.31
N ALA A 3 31.56 -5.70 4.17
CA ALA A 3 30.48 -4.88 3.63
C ALA A 3 29.26 -5.10 4.54
N SER A 4 28.88 -4.08 5.32
CA SER A 4 27.56 -4.06 5.95
C SER A 4 26.54 -4.13 4.81
N THR A 5 25.85 -5.26 4.69
CA THR A 5 24.72 -5.37 3.77
C THR A 5 23.67 -4.41 4.29
N GLU A 6 23.57 -3.24 3.66
CA GLU A 6 22.50 -2.30 3.94
C GLU A 6 21.20 -3.06 3.67
N LEU A 7 20.39 -3.25 4.72
CA LEU A 7 19.09 -3.90 4.58
C LEU A 7 18.26 -2.93 3.73
N ALA A 8 18.14 -3.16 2.43
CA ALA A 8 17.25 -2.35 1.60
C ALA A 8 15.82 -2.60 2.10
N HIS A 9 15.26 -1.64 2.83
CA HIS A 9 13.88 -1.70 3.28
C HIS A 9 12.98 -1.54 2.06
N LYS A 10 12.45 -2.67 1.56
CA LYS A 10 11.48 -2.69 0.46
C LYS A 10 10.07 -2.64 1.01
N GLY A 11 9.21 -1.84 0.39
CA GLY A 11 7.81 -1.78 0.79
C GLY A 11 7.06 -0.55 0.31
N VAL A 12 5.85 -0.43 0.82
CA VAL A 12 4.94 0.68 0.52
C VAL A 12 4.38 1.25 1.80
N LEU A 13 4.49 2.57 1.94
CA LEU A 13 3.79 3.33 2.96
C LEU A 13 2.53 3.93 2.34
N LEU A 14 1.39 3.65 2.97
CA LEU A 14 0.08 4.11 2.54
C LEU A 14 -0.53 5.00 3.61
N ALA A 15 -1.02 6.17 3.21
CA ALA A 15 -1.75 7.09 4.07
C ALA A 15 -3.19 7.23 3.54
N THR A 16 -4.18 6.90 4.36
CA THR A 16 -5.59 6.96 3.98
C THR A 16 -6.24 8.25 4.47
N GLY A 17 -7.11 8.82 3.64
CA GLY A 17 -7.92 9.98 3.97
C GLY A 17 -9.18 9.59 4.77
N SER A 18 -10.31 10.18 4.41
CA SER A 18 -11.57 10.10 5.16
C SER A 18 -12.36 8.79 5.00
N GLN A 19 -11.88 7.86 4.15
CA GLN A 19 -12.59 6.61 3.84
C GLN A 19 -11.69 5.40 4.06
N LEU A 20 -12.34 4.29 4.42
CA LEU A 20 -11.75 2.96 4.37
C LEU A 20 -11.36 2.65 2.91
N VAL A 21 -10.19 2.05 2.73
CA VAL A 21 -9.70 1.62 1.42
C VAL A 21 -9.41 0.14 1.40
N LYS A 22 -9.72 -0.51 0.28
CA LYS A 22 -9.24 -1.85 -0.06
C LYS A 22 -7.98 -1.70 -0.91
N VAL A 23 -6.93 -2.41 -0.53
CA VAL A 23 -5.66 -2.44 -1.25
C VAL A 23 -5.36 -3.87 -1.66
N GLU A 24 -5.11 -4.06 -2.94
CA GLU A 24 -4.63 -5.32 -3.52
C GLU A 24 -3.16 -5.14 -3.87
N PHE A 25 -2.29 -5.96 -3.26
CA PHE A 25 -0.86 -5.96 -3.52
C PHE A 25 -0.50 -7.06 -4.51
N TYR A 26 0.31 -6.73 -5.50
CA TYR A 26 0.85 -7.66 -6.47
C TYR A 26 2.36 -7.72 -6.25
N GLN A 27 2.87 -8.87 -5.80
CA GLN A 27 4.33 -9.08 -5.68
C GLN A 27 4.91 -9.62 -6.99
N VAL A 28 4.06 -10.19 -7.84
CA VAL A 28 4.37 -10.69 -9.18
C VAL A 28 3.27 -10.20 -10.12
N ALA A 29 3.64 -9.82 -11.34
CA ALA A 29 2.73 -9.24 -12.32
C ALA A 29 1.43 -10.05 -12.47
N GLY A 30 0.29 -9.38 -12.23
CA GLY A 30 -1.05 -9.92 -12.45
C GLY A 30 -1.57 -10.92 -11.40
N ILE A 31 -0.79 -11.26 -10.37
CA ILE A 31 -1.21 -12.15 -9.28
C ILE A 31 -1.30 -11.37 -7.97
N VAL A 32 -2.52 -11.29 -7.41
CA VAL A 32 -2.74 -10.69 -6.09
C VAL A 32 -2.07 -11.57 -5.04
N ALA A 33 -1.10 -11.01 -4.33
CA ALA A 33 -0.45 -11.64 -3.20
C ALA A 33 -1.27 -11.44 -1.93
N ASP A 34 -1.71 -10.21 -1.67
CA ASP A 34 -2.45 -9.83 -0.47
C ASP A 34 -3.59 -8.86 -0.80
N THR A 35 -4.68 -8.98 -0.06
CA THR A 35 -5.78 -8.00 -0.04
C THR A 35 -6.04 -7.57 1.39
N ILE A 36 -5.94 -6.27 1.65
CA ILE A 36 -6.20 -5.71 2.98
C ILE A 36 -7.19 -4.56 2.91
N TYR A 37 -7.83 -4.30 4.05
CA TYR A 37 -8.68 -3.14 4.26
C TYR A 37 -8.01 -2.23 5.27
N ILE A 38 -7.65 -1.02 4.84
CA ILE A 38 -6.98 -0.03 5.68
C ILE A 38 -8.03 1.00 6.11
N PRO A 39 -8.26 1.18 7.42
CA PRO A 39 -9.22 2.16 7.93
C PRO A 39 -8.92 3.58 7.45
N ALA A 40 -9.89 4.48 7.58
CA ALA A 40 -9.68 5.91 7.36
C ALA A 40 -8.60 6.45 8.32
N GLU A 41 -7.99 7.57 7.95
CA GLU A 41 -7.03 8.34 8.76
C GLU A 41 -5.88 7.49 9.32
N THR A 42 -5.42 6.52 8.54
CA THR A 42 -4.46 5.50 8.96
C THR A 42 -3.20 5.58 8.10
N LEU A 43 -2.05 5.45 8.77
CA LEU A 43 -0.76 5.20 8.12
C LEU A 43 -0.44 3.71 8.23
N TYR A 44 -0.24 3.05 7.09
CA TYR A 44 -0.01 1.60 7.00
C TYR A 44 1.27 1.30 6.22
N TRP A 45 2.13 0.45 6.80
CA TRP A 45 3.37 0.00 6.18
C TRP A 45 3.24 -1.46 5.72
N TYR A 46 3.46 -1.70 4.43
CA TYR A 46 3.52 -3.03 3.83
C TYR A 46 5.00 -3.40 3.52
N PRO A 47 5.65 -4.25 4.35
CA PRO A 47 7.10 -4.50 4.30
C PRO A 47 7.51 -5.56 3.26
N HIS A 48 6.94 -5.54 2.05
CA HIS A 48 7.27 -6.50 1.01
C HIS A 48 7.55 -5.82 -0.33
N SER A 49 8.37 -6.48 -1.16
CA SER A 49 8.60 -6.03 -2.53
C SER A 49 7.30 -6.13 -3.31
N ILE A 50 6.92 -5.07 -4.01
CA ILE A 50 5.72 -5.01 -4.83
C ILE A 50 6.08 -4.75 -6.29
N ASP A 51 5.35 -5.39 -7.19
CA ASP A 51 5.31 -5.06 -8.61
C ASP A 51 4.32 -3.91 -8.86
N SER A 52 3.11 -4.03 -8.30
CA SER A 52 2.03 -3.06 -8.46
C SER A 52 1.03 -3.12 -7.31
N ILE A 53 0.17 -2.09 -7.21
CA ILE A 53 -0.94 -2.02 -6.25
C ILE A 53 -2.20 -1.49 -6.92
N THR A 54 -3.35 -2.00 -6.49
CA THR A 54 -4.67 -1.45 -6.83
C THR A 54 -5.34 -0.97 -5.56
N ILE A 55 -5.87 0.26 -5.58
CA ILE A 55 -6.52 0.88 -4.42
C ILE A 55 -7.94 1.30 -4.80
N SER A 56 -8.90 0.99 -3.94
CA SER A 56 -10.31 1.39 -4.10
C SER A 56 -10.92 1.78 -2.75
N THR A 57 -11.86 2.72 -2.74
CA THR A 57 -12.60 3.07 -1.50
C THR A 57 -13.72 2.07 -1.23
N VAL A 58 -14.01 1.84 0.05
CA VAL A 58 -15.06 0.91 0.50
C VAL A 58 -15.91 1.55 1.61
N PRO A 59 -17.24 1.64 1.47
CA PRO A 59 -18.01 1.33 0.28
C PRO A 59 -17.63 2.23 -0.91
N MET A 60 -18.01 1.83 -2.12
CA MET A 60 -17.73 2.59 -3.35
C MET A 60 -18.11 4.07 -3.20
N PRO A 61 -17.37 4.99 -3.86
CA PRO A 61 -17.48 6.43 -3.62
C PRO A 61 -18.94 6.91 -3.68
N ASN A 62 -19.40 7.55 -2.60
CA ASN A 62 -20.74 8.13 -2.48
C ASN A 62 -20.75 9.66 -2.73
N GLY A 63 -19.81 10.15 -3.54
CA GLY A 63 -19.63 11.58 -3.82
C GLY A 63 -18.81 12.35 -2.77
N LYS A 64 -18.20 11.66 -1.80
CA LYS A 64 -17.18 12.25 -0.91
C LYS A 64 -15.78 12.05 -1.48
N ASP A 65 -15.01 13.12 -1.52
CA ASP A 65 -13.59 13.06 -1.85
C ASP A 65 -12.84 12.29 -0.76
N SER A 66 -11.95 11.39 -1.19
CA SER A 66 -10.99 10.72 -0.33
C SER A 66 -9.68 10.59 -1.09
N TYR A 67 -8.58 10.86 -0.39
CA TYR A 67 -7.23 10.82 -0.96
C TYR A 67 -6.46 9.66 -0.35
N VAL A 68 -5.53 9.10 -1.13
CA VAL A 68 -4.59 8.09 -0.66
C VAL A 68 -3.19 8.52 -1.04
N GLY A 69 -2.34 8.70 -0.04
CA GLY A 69 -0.91 8.91 -0.24
C GLY A 69 -0.20 7.57 -0.39
N VAL A 70 0.68 7.46 -1.39
CA VAL A 70 1.49 6.26 -1.64
C VAL A 70 2.95 6.69 -1.72
N MET A 71 3.80 6.03 -0.93
CA MET A 71 5.25 6.19 -1.00
C MET A 71 5.89 4.80 -1.10
N THR A 72 6.73 4.61 -2.10
CA THR A 72 7.41 3.34 -2.37
C THR A 72 8.87 3.41 -1.95
N PHE A 73 9.37 2.30 -1.40
CA PHE A 73 10.75 2.12 -1.01
C PHE A 73 11.25 0.86 -1.72
N ASN A 74 12.30 1.01 -2.55
CA ASN A 74 12.84 -0.04 -3.42
C ASN A 74 14.34 -0.22 -3.21
#